data_AF-A0A4P1RMQ7-F1
#
_entry.id   AF-A0A4P1RMQ7-F1
#
_cell.length_a   1.000
_cell.length_b   1.000
_cell.length_c   1.000
_cell.angle_alpha   90.00
_cell.angle_beta   90.00
_cell.angle_gamma   90.00
#
_symmetry.space_group_name_H-M   'P 1'
#
loop_
_entity.id
_entity.type
_entity.pdbx_description
1 polymer ?
#
loop_
_entity_poly.entity_id
_entity_poly.type
_entity_poly.pdbx_seq_one_letter_code
_entity_poly.pdbx_strand_id
1 'polypeptide(L)'
;MQFCSSICLTTKVPVRVQSLHMNSTTVNDPSFIAAVPIPKWSQKTIVLPPLKRGCHLITSKIVKEIQPDLSGFQCGLAHLFLHHTSASLTINENYDYDVRDDTETFLNRIVPEGPSAPWKHTLEGPDDMPAHIKSSMFGCALTIPISTGKLNMGTWQGIWLCEHRDYPTARTLVVTLNGI
;
A
#
# COMPACT_ATOMS: atom_id res chain seq x y z
N MET A 1 23.34 -51.67 21.38
CA MET A 1 22.91 -50.55 22.23
C MET A 1 21.66 -49.94 21.64
N GLN A 2 20.65 -49.83 22.48
CA GLN A 2 19.28 -49.40 22.20
C GLN A 2 19.19 -47.91 22.58
N PHE A 3 18.79 -47.04 21.66
CA PHE A 3 18.27 -45.68 21.94
C PHE A 3 17.27 -45.40 20.81
N CYS A 4 15.98 -45.68 21.02
CA CYS A 4 14.97 -44.86 21.69
C CYS A 4 14.62 -43.56 20.95
N SER A 5 13.32 -43.48 20.64
CA SER A 5 12.57 -42.52 19.84
C SER A 5 12.64 -41.07 20.35
N SER A 6 12.50 -40.11 19.43
CA SER A 6 11.56 -39.00 19.65
C SER A 6 11.04 -38.46 18.32
N ILE A 7 9.80 -38.83 18.04
CA ILE A 7 8.91 -38.17 17.09
C ILE A 7 8.77 -36.72 17.53
N CYS A 8 9.30 -35.79 16.75
CA CYS A 8 9.02 -34.37 16.92
C CYS A 8 7.57 -34.11 16.49
N LEU A 9 6.67 -34.06 17.49
CA LEU A 9 5.29 -33.63 17.33
C LEU A 9 5.29 -32.17 16.85
N THR A 10 4.97 -31.96 15.58
CA THR A 10 4.71 -30.63 15.04
C THR A 10 3.40 -30.12 15.66
N THR A 11 3.51 -29.27 16.68
CA THR A 11 2.36 -28.51 17.17
C THR A 11 1.94 -27.54 16.06
N LYS A 12 0.94 -27.92 15.26
CA LYS A 12 0.30 -27.00 14.31
C LYS A 12 -0.33 -25.86 15.11
N VAL A 13 0.31 -24.70 15.14
CA VAL A 13 -0.30 -23.47 15.63
C VAL A 13 -1.56 -23.24 14.79
N PRO A 14 -2.77 -23.22 15.38
CA PRO A 14 -3.98 -23.07 14.60
C PRO A 14 -4.02 -21.67 13.96
N VAL A 15 -4.28 -21.61 12.65
CA VAL A 15 -4.54 -20.35 11.94
C VAL A 15 -5.81 -19.74 12.50
N ARG A 16 -5.72 -18.54 13.09
CA ARG A 16 -6.88 -17.81 13.61
C ARG A 16 -7.55 -17.03 12.47
N VAL A 17 -8.77 -17.43 12.11
CA VAL A 17 -9.61 -16.72 11.13
C VAL A 17 -10.60 -15.82 11.87
N GLN A 18 -10.71 -14.55 11.46
CA GLN A 18 -11.74 -13.62 11.93
C GLN A 18 -12.57 -13.14 10.73
N SER A 19 -13.86 -13.47 10.70
CA SER A 19 -14.80 -12.92 9.71
C SER A 19 -15.42 -11.64 10.26
N LEU A 20 -15.38 -10.56 9.48
CA LEU A 20 -16.12 -9.32 9.79
C LEU A 20 -17.57 -9.37 9.31
N HIS A 21 -17.97 -10.39 8.55
CA HIS A 21 -19.36 -10.57 8.14
C HIS A 21 -20.05 -11.51 9.13
N MET A 22 -20.97 -10.98 9.94
CA MET A 22 -21.90 -11.80 10.70
C MET A 22 -23.01 -12.24 9.75
N ASN A 23 -23.20 -13.55 9.58
CA ASN A 23 -24.42 -14.06 8.97
C ASN A 23 -25.58 -13.59 9.85
N SER A 24 -26.50 -12.83 9.25
CA SER A 24 -27.84 -12.62 9.78
C SER A 24 -28.45 -13.99 10.07
N THR A 25 -28.34 -14.45 11.30
CA THR A 25 -29.11 -15.58 11.80
C THR A 25 -30.44 -14.97 12.21
N THR A 26 -31.50 -15.49 11.62
CA THR A 26 -32.90 -15.07 11.76
C THR A 26 -33.25 -14.63 13.19
N VAL A 27 -33.30 -13.32 13.42
CA VAL A 27 -33.97 -12.73 14.58
C VAL A 27 -35.32 -12.23 14.09
N ASN A 28 -36.37 -13.01 14.35
CA ASN A 28 -37.76 -12.59 14.22
C ASN A 28 -38.13 -11.68 15.39
N ASP A 29 -37.44 -10.54 15.52
CA ASP A 29 -37.82 -9.46 16.43
C ASP A 29 -38.10 -8.19 15.61
N PRO A 30 -39.36 -7.75 15.47
CA PRO A 30 -39.71 -6.57 14.70
C PRO A 30 -39.19 -5.26 15.31
N SER A 31 -38.55 -5.29 16.50
CA SER A 31 -37.98 -4.11 17.16
C SER A 31 -36.51 -3.82 16.80
N PHE A 32 -35.82 -4.70 16.07
CA PHE A 32 -34.44 -4.50 15.64
C PHE A 32 -34.26 -4.78 14.14
N ILE A 33 -34.65 -3.82 13.30
CA ILE A 33 -34.09 -3.75 11.94
C ILE A 33 -32.67 -3.19 12.11
N ALA A 34 -31.67 -4.06 12.31
CA ALA A 34 -30.29 -3.67 12.07
C ALA A 34 -30.24 -3.15 10.62
N ALA A 35 -29.91 -1.87 10.45
CA ALA A 35 -29.85 -1.26 9.13
C ALA A 35 -28.95 -2.11 8.23
N VAL A 36 -29.51 -2.61 7.12
CA VAL A 36 -28.75 -3.42 6.16
C VAL A 36 -27.56 -2.58 5.69
N PRO A 37 -26.31 -3.07 5.81
CA PRO A 37 -25.16 -2.31 5.37
C PRO A 37 -25.25 -2.02 3.87
N ILE A 38 -25.37 -0.74 3.50
CA ILE A 38 -25.51 -0.32 2.11
C ILE A 38 -24.12 -0.11 1.53
N PRO A 39 -23.80 -0.69 0.35
CA PRO A 39 -22.57 -0.41 -0.36
C PRO A 39 -22.41 1.09 -0.64
N LYS A 40 -21.23 1.62 -0.35
CA LYS A 40 -20.86 3.03 -0.53
C LYS A 40 -19.55 3.12 -1.29
N TRP A 41 -19.39 4.25 -1.96
CA TRP A 41 -18.15 4.66 -2.59
C TRP A 41 -17.80 6.08 -2.14
N SER A 42 -16.53 6.34 -1.92
CA SER A 42 -15.99 7.69 -1.81
C SER A 42 -14.71 7.77 -2.62
N GLN A 43 -14.46 8.89 -3.29
CA GLN A 43 -13.25 9.10 -4.07
C GLN A 43 -12.68 10.47 -3.77
N LYS A 44 -11.37 10.50 -3.50
CA LYS A 44 -10.64 11.72 -3.19
C LYS A 44 -9.33 11.79 -3.95
N THR A 45 -9.08 12.94 -4.58
CA THR A 45 -7.80 13.26 -5.19
C THR A 45 -6.91 13.94 -4.16
N ILE A 46 -5.69 13.43 -4.00
CA ILE A 46 -4.67 13.96 -3.08
C ILE A 46 -3.46 14.38 -3.91
N VAL A 47 -2.96 15.59 -3.65
CA VAL A 47 -1.73 16.10 -4.23
C VAL A 47 -0.67 16.15 -3.13
N LEU A 48 0.40 15.38 -3.32
CA LEU A 48 1.58 15.40 -2.48
C LEU A 48 2.55 16.46 -3.03
N PRO A 49 3.20 17.25 -2.17
CA PRO A 49 4.23 18.18 -2.61
C PRO A 49 5.38 17.40 -3.27
N PRO A 50 6.22 18.06 -4.09
CA PRO A 50 7.46 17.47 -4.57
C PRO A 50 8.27 16.92 -3.38
N LEU A 51 8.65 15.65 -3.45
CA LEU A 51 9.57 15.02 -2.51
C LEU A 51 10.89 14.81 -3.23
N LYS A 52 12.03 14.93 -2.54
CA LYS A 52 13.31 14.55 -3.15
C LYS A 52 13.27 13.10 -3.63
N ARG A 53 14.13 12.72 -4.56
CA ARG A 53 14.33 11.32 -4.95
C ARG A 53 14.51 10.39 -3.73
N GLY A 54 13.95 9.18 -3.83
CA GLY A 54 14.01 8.13 -2.83
C GLY A 54 12.64 7.62 -2.39
N CYS A 55 12.63 6.78 -1.36
CA CYS A 55 11.42 6.16 -0.81
C CYS A 55 10.89 6.96 0.40
N HIS A 56 9.60 7.32 0.39
CA HIS A 56 8.99 8.17 1.42
C HIS A 56 7.79 7.53 2.05
N LEU A 57 7.77 7.43 3.38
CA LEU A 57 6.58 7.01 4.12
C LEU A 57 5.50 8.11 4.05
N ILE A 58 4.39 7.82 3.38
CA ILE A 58 3.29 8.78 3.17
C ILE A 58 1.98 8.36 3.87
N THR A 59 1.97 7.24 4.61
CA THR A 59 0.78 6.70 5.28
C THR A 59 -0.02 7.76 6.04
N SER A 60 0.63 8.56 6.91
CA SER A 60 -0.05 9.55 7.74
C SER A 60 -0.68 10.67 6.91
N LYS A 61 -0.04 11.08 5.80
CA LYS A 61 -0.58 12.08 4.87
C LYS A 61 -1.83 11.55 4.18
N ILE A 62 -1.79 10.32 3.68
CA ILE A 62 -2.95 9.71 3.02
C ILE A 62 -4.09 9.50 4.00
N VAL A 63 -3.83 8.88 5.16
CA VAL A 63 -4.85 8.61 6.18
C VAL A 63 -5.50 9.89 6.65
N LYS A 64 -4.73 10.96 6.90
CA LYS A 64 -5.28 12.27 7.29
C LYS A 64 -6.30 12.78 6.28
N GLU A 65 -6.00 12.67 4.99
CA GLU A 65 -6.88 13.18 3.94
C GLU A 65 -8.15 12.35 3.77
N ILE A 66 -8.06 11.02 3.87
CA ILE A 66 -9.22 10.14 3.64
C ILE A 66 -10.02 9.83 4.90
N GLN A 67 -9.52 10.21 6.09
CA GLN A 67 -10.16 9.83 7.36
C GLN A 67 -11.65 10.15 7.39
N PRO A 68 -12.13 11.35 6.99
CA PRO A 68 -13.53 11.72 7.13
C PRO A 68 -14.46 10.71 6.43
N ASP A 69 -14.09 10.29 5.22
CA ASP A 69 -14.80 9.27 4.45
C ASP A 69 -14.56 7.86 5.01
N LEU A 70 -13.30 7.52 5.31
CA LEU A 70 -12.86 6.20 5.75
C LEU A 70 -13.59 5.74 7.00
N SER A 71 -13.87 6.65 7.94
CA SER A 71 -14.56 6.35 9.19
C SER A 71 -15.96 5.75 9.01
N GLY A 72 -16.59 5.98 7.85
CA GLY A 72 -17.92 5.47 7.52
C GLY A 72 -17.94 4.05 6.96
N PHE A 73 -16.78 3.41 6.75
CA PHE A 73 -16.65 2.06 6.21
C PHE A 73 -16.32 1.04 7.30
N GLN A 74 -17.22 0.09 7.53
CA GLN A 74 -17.01 -1.04 8.43
C GLN A 74 -16.15 -2.15 7.78
N CYS A 75 -16.35 -2.41 6.48
CA CYS A 75 -15.61 -3.41 5.72
C CYS A 75 -15.52 -3.00 4.25
N GLY A 76 -14.34 -3.05 3.64
CA GLY A 76 -14.18 -2.62 2.25
C GLY A 76 -12.75 -2.69 1.74
N LEU A 77 -12.49 -1.96 0.67
CA LEU A 77 -11.18 -1.77 0.06
C LEU A 77 -10.92 -0.27 -0.15
N ALA A 78 -9.67 0.12 0.07
CA ALA A 78 -9.11 1.40 -0.34
C ALA A 78 -8.16 1.15 -1.51
N HIS A 79 -8.55 1.60 -2.69
CA HIS A 79 -7.72 1.58 -3.88
C HIS A 79 -7.03 2.92 -4.07
N LEU A 80 -5.70 2.92 -4.08
CA LEU A 80 -4.87 4.09 -4.34
C LEU A 80 -4.27 3.95 -5.73
N PHE A 81 -4.38 4.99 -6.55
CA PHE A 81 -3.85 5.01 -7.90
C PHE A 81 -3.07 6.31 -8.15
N LEU A 82 -1.78 6.19 -8.46
CA LEU A 82 -0.85 7.28 -8.72
C LEU A 82 -0.90 7.68 -10.20
N HIS A 83 -1.15 8.96 -10.48
CA HIS A 83 -1.23 9.49 -11.84
C HIS A 83 0.15 9.86 -12.43
N HIS A 84 1.14 9.00 -12.23
CA HIS A 84 2.53 9.26 -12.62
C HIS A 84 3.21 7.97 -13.06
N THR A 85 4.03 8.06 -14.10
CA THR A 85 4.77 6.93 -14.71
C THR A 85 6.25 6.93 -14.33
N SER A 86 6.73 7.96 -13.62
CA SER A 86 8.10 8.13 -13.15
C SER A 86 8.22 8.12 -11.61
N ALA A 87 7.14 7.77 -10.93
CA ALA A 87 7.09 7.49 -9.50
C ALA A 87 6.22 6.25 -9.27
N SER A 88 6.26 5.67 -8.08
CA SER A 88 5.49 4.45 -7.78
C SER A 88 5.00 4.40 -6.34
N LEU A 89 4.07 3.48 -6.09
CA LEU A 89 3.56 3.18 -4.76
C LEU A 89 3.95 1.76 -4.36
N THR A 90 4.31 1.58 -3.10
CA THR A 90 4.55 0.25 -2.52
C THR A 90 4.14 0.22 -1.05
N ILE A 91 3.98 -0.98 -0.49
CA ILE A 91 3.80 -1.19 0.95
C ILE A 91 5.03 -1.91 1.48
N ASN A 92 5.72 -1.29 2.41
CA ASN A 92 6.92 -1.86 3.05
C ASN A 92 7.04 -1.34 4.49
N GLU A 93 8.18 -1.58 5.14
CA GLU A 93 8.39 -1.28 6.55
C GLU A 93 8.11 0.21 6.88
N ASN A 94 7.48 0.49 8.02
CA ASN A 94 7.13 1.84 8.45
C ASN A 94 8.00 2.38 9.61
N TYR A 95 9.01 1.63 10.03
CA TYR A 95 9.78 1.92 11.24
C TYR A 95 11.20 2.40 10.91
N ASP A 96 12.03 1.53 10.35
CA ASP A 96 13.42 1.86 10.08
C ASP A 96 13.56 2.72 8.80
N TYR A 97 14.37 3.77 8.90
CA TYR A 97 14.69 4.63 7.76
C TYR A 97 15.66 3.95 6.80
N ASP A 98 16.55 3.09 7.30
CA ASP A 98 17.58 2.42 6.50
C ASP A 98 16.95 1.52 5.42
N VAL A 99 15.80 0.90 5.69
CA VAL A 99 15.07 0.09 4.69
C VAL A 99 14.69 0.92 3.45
N ARG A 100 14.41 2.21 3.60
CA ARG A 100 14.08 3.12 2.49
C ARG A 100 15.33 3.50 1.69
N ASP A 101 16.43 3.78 2.37
CA ASP A 101 17.71 4.12 1.76
C ASP A 101 18.34 2.93 1.03
N ASP A 102 18.28 1.73 1.63
CA ASP A 102 18.73 0.49 1.01
C ASP A 102 17.89 0.13 -0.21
N THR A 103 16.58 0.36 -0.16
CA THR A 103 15.70 0.17 -1.32
C THR A 103 16.12 1.08 -2.48
N GLU A 104 16.36 2.38 -2.21
CA GLU A 104 16.83 3.32 -3.24
C GLU A 104 18.21 2.92 -3.79
N THR A 105 19.13 2.53 -2.90
CA THR A 105 20.47 2.03 -3.29
C THR A 105 20.37 0.81 -4.20
N PHE A 106 19.49 -0.14 -3.85
CA PHE A 106 19.24 -1.32 -4.67
C PHE A 106 18.69 -0.93 -6.05
N LEU A 107 17.65 -0.09 -6.11
CA LEU A 107 17.05 0.37 -7.38
C LEU A 107 18.06 1.04 -8.29
N ASN A 108 18.96 1.86 -7.73
CA ASN A 108 20.02 2.54 -8.49
C ASN A 108 21.09 1.58 -9.02
N ARG A 109 21.30 0.46 -8.34
CA ARG A 109 22.21 -0.59 -8.80
C ARG A 109 21.63 -1.39 -9.95
N ILE A 110 20.34 -1.75 -9.88
CA ILE A 110 19.70 -2.61 -10.89
C ILE A 110 19.15 -1.85 -12.10
N VAL A 111 18.82 -0.58 -11.93
CA VAL A 111 18.38 0.33 -12.98
C VAL A 111 19.32 1.54 -12.98
N PRO A 112 20.54 1.39 -13.53
CA PRO A 112 21.58 2.40 -13.46
C PRO A 112 21.26 3.62 -14.32
N GLU A 113 21.88 4.74 -13.98
CA GLU A 113 21.83 6.01 -14.70
C GLU A 113 23.17 6.36 -15.34
N GLY A 114 23.15 7.38 -16.20
CA GLY A 114 24.36 8.01 -16.73
C GLY A 114 24.90 7.40 -18.03
N PRO A 115 26.10 7.80 -18.46
CA PRO A 115 26.61 7.55 -19.81
C PRO A 115 26.77 6.08 -20.19
N SER A 116 26.96 5.19 -19.20
CA SER A 116 27.08 3.75 -19.41
C SER A 116 25.74 3.02 -19.38
N ALA A 117 24.64 3.71 -19.06
CA ALA A 117 23.33 3.10 -18.97
C ALA A 117 22.77 2.81 -20.38
N PRO A 118 22.25 1.60 -20.65
CA PRO A 118 21.86 1.18 -22.00
C PRO A 118 20.46 1.69 -22.40
N TRP A 119 20.06 2.87 -21.94
CA TRP A 119 18.72 3.41 -22.15
C TRP A 119 18.63 4.28 -23.39
N LYS A 120 17.57 4.07 -24.18
CA LYS A 120 17.29 4.87 -25.38
C LYS A 120 16.41 6.09 -25.10
N HIS A 121 15.56 6.01 -24.09
CA HIS A 121 14.63 7.07 -23.72
C HIS A 121 15.29 7.98 -22.69
N THR A 122 15.64 9.19 -23.10
CA THR A 122 16.39 10.15 -22.27
C THR A 122 15.92 11.58 -22.53
N LEU A 123 14.67 11.75 -22.97
CA LEU A 123 14.17 13.05 -23.45
C LEU A 123 14.09 14.05 -22.30
N GLU A 124 13.81 13.58 -21.08
CA GLU A 124 13.69 14.42 -19.90
C GLU A 124 14.90 14.34 -18.96
N GLY A 125 16.02 13.80 -19.44
CA GLY A 125 17.28 13.70 -18.68
C GLY A 125 17.76 12.27 -18.45
N PRO A 126 18.88 12.10 -17.73
CA PRO A 126 19.50 10.79 -17.50
C PRO A 126 18.67 9.87 -16.59
N ASP A 127 17.80 10.43 -15.75
CA ASP A 127 16.92 9.73 -14.80
C ASP A 127 15.56 9.33 -15.38
N ASP A 128 15.28 9.72 -16.63
CA ASP A 128 13.97 9.57 -17.31
C ASP A 128 13.54 8.10 -17.48
N MET A 129 14.21 7.33 -18.35
CA MET A 129 13.94 5.90 -18.50
C MET A 129 14.14 5.10 -17.20
N PRO A 130 15.20 5.34 -16.41
CA PRO A 130 15.35 4.70 -15.10
C PRO A 130 14.12 4.84 -14.21
N ALA A 131 13.55 6.05 -14.13
CA ALA A 131 12.36 6.30 -13.35
C ALA A 131 11.14 5.52 -13.86
N HIS A 132 10.98 5.38 -15.17
CA HIS A 132 9.92 4.55 -15.77
C HIS A 132 10.08 3.06 -15.46
N ILE A 133 11.30 2.53 -15.52
CA ILE A 133 11.58 1.12 -15.18
C ILE A 133 11.29 0.89 -13.71
N LYS A 134 11.87 1.71 -12.82
CA LYS A 134 11.67 1.60 -11.36
C LYS A 134 10.19 1.75 -11.00
N SER A 135 9.46 2.65 -11.67
CA SER A 135 8.02 2.79 -11.50
C SER A 135 7.27 1.51 -11.90
N SER A 136 7.63 0.89 -13.02
CA SER A 136 7.00 -0.35 -13.50
C SER A 136 7.29 -1.57 -12.61
N MET A 137 8.40 -1.56 -11.86
CA MET A 137 8.76 -2.65 -10.94
C MET A 137 7.84 -2.72 -9.71
N PHE A 138 7.44 -1.58 -9.15
CA PHE A 138 6.51 -1.52 -8.02
C PHE A 138 5.07 -1.31 -8.46
N GLY A 139 4.85 -0.49 -9.48
CA GLY A 139 3.56 -0.11 -10.00
C GLY A 139 3.03 1.21 -9.42
N CYS A 140 1.93 1.67 -9.99
CA CYS A 140 1.27 2.92 -9.62
C CYS A 140 0.06 2.71 -8.69
N ALA A 141 -0.23 1.48 -8.28
CA ALA A 141 -1.50 1.15 -7.63
C ALA A 141 -1.32 0.28 -6.38
N LEU A 142 -2.13 0.56 -5.35
CA LEU A 142 -2.26 -0.26 -4.16
C LEU A 142 -3.75 -0.52 -3.88
N THR A 143 -4.06 -1.70 -3.36
CA THR A 143 -5.40 -2.03 -2.86
C THR A 143 -5.26 -2.56 -1.45
N ILE A 144 -5.85 -1.84 -0.48
CA ILE A 144 -5.67 -2.08 0.95
C ILE A 144 -7.03 -2.40 1.58
N PRO A 145 -7.17 -3.47 2.38
CA PRO A 145 -8.43 -3.75 3.06
C PRO A 145 -8.81 -2.65 4.05
N ILE A 146 -10.11 -2.44 4.23
CA ILE A 146 -10.67 -1.53 5.23
C ILE A 146 -11.38 -2.38 6.29
N SER A 147 -11.18 -2.04 7.56
CA SER A 147 -11.87 -2.66 8.68
C SER A 147 -12.12 -1.64 9.78
N THR A 148 -13.36 -1.53 10.26
CA THR A 148 -13.74 -0.64 11.38
C THR A 148 -13.24 0.80 11.20
N GLY A 149 -13.44 1.36 10.00
CA GLY A 149 -13.04 2.74 9.69
C GLY A 149 -11.53 2.98 9.59
N LYS A 150 -10.74 1.93 9.37
CA LYS A 150 -9.27 1.99 9.29
C LYS A 150 -8.74 1.19 8.11
N LEU A 151 -7.61 1.63 7.56
CA LEU A 151 -6.81 0.78 6.68
C LEU A 151 -6.27 -0.40 7.50
N ASN A 152 -6.61 -1.62 7.07
CA ASN A 152 -6.24 -2.86 7.73
C ASN A 152 -4.92 -3.37 7.14
N MET A 153 -3.83 -2.77 7.62
CA MET A 153 -2.46 -3.14 7.30
C MET A 153 -1.78 -3.78 8.52
N GLY A 154 -0.74 -4.56 8.29
CA GLY A 154 0.09 -5.12 9.37
C GLY A 154 0.84 -4.02 10.15
N THR A 155 1.28 -4.35 11.36
CA THR A 155 1.96 -3.40 12.29
C THR A 155 3.11 -2.65 11.63
N TRP A 156 3.92 -3.37 10.85
CA TRP A 156 5.10 -2.82 10.19
C TRP A 156 4.83 -2.31 8.78
N GLN A 157 3.61 -2.40 8.27
CA GLN A 157 3.31 -1.97 6.91
C GLN A 157 3.01 -0.47 6.86
N GLY A 158 3.61 0.20 5.88
CA GLY A 158 3.39 1.59 5.55
C GLY A 158 3.32 1.81 4.05
N ILE A 159 2.51 2.79 3.65
CA ILE A 159 2.37 3.22 2.26
C ILE A 159 3.55 4.12 1.93
N TRP A 160 4.32 3.73 0.92
CA TRP A 160 5.45 4.49 0.43
C TRP A 160 5.13 5.13 -0.92
N LEU A 161 5.61 6.37 -1.11
CA LEU A 161 5.83 6.95 -2.42
C LEU A 161 7.32 6.80 -2.75
N CYS A 162 7.63 6.06 -3.81
CA CYS A 162 8.99 5.99 -4.35
C CYS A 162 9.10 7.01 -5.48
N GLU A 163 9.82 8.10 -5.21
CA GLU A 163 10.13 9.15 -6.17
C GLU A 163 11.44 8.80 -6.87
N HIS A 164 11.41 8.65 -8.19
CA HIS A 164 12.56 8.18 -8.97
C HIS A 164 13.24 9.30 -9.77
N ARG A 165 12.70 10.52 -9.76
CA ARG A 165 13.26 11.68 -10.46
C ARG A 165 14.05 12.57 -9.51
N ASP A 166 15.15 13.15 -10.02
CA ASP A 166 16.01 14.07 -9.27
C ASP A 166 15.36 15.45 -9.06
N TYR A 167 14.58 15.90 -10.05
CA TYR A 167 13.85 17.18 -10.04
C TYR A 167 12.34 16.95 -10.20
N PRO A 168 11.69 16.38 -9.19
CA PRO A 168 10.29 16.00 -9.30
C PRO A 168 9.35 17.17 -9.14
N THR A 169 8.16 17.00 -9.70
CA THR A 169 7.00 17.88 -9.47
C THR A 169 6.07 17.25 -8.44
N ALA A 170 4.96 17.94 -8.13
CA ALA A 170 3.96 17.40 -7.22
C ALA A 170 3.37 16.10 -7.77
N ARG A 171 3.10 15.14 -6.87
CA ARG A 171 2.54 13.84 -7.25
C ARG A 171 1.07 13.78 -6.88
N THR A 172 0.26 13.34 -7.83
CA THR A 172 -1.20 13.27 -7.72
C THR A 172 -1.60 11.81 -7.62
N LEU A 173 -2.40 11.48 -6.61
CA LEU A 173 -2.99 10.17 -6.47
C LEU A 173 -4.49 10.28 -6.22
N VAL A 174 -5.23 9.28 -6.68
CA VAL A 174 -6.65 9.12 -6.41
C VAL A 174 -6.83 7.98 -5.43
N VAL A 175 -7.58 8.21 -4.37
CA VAL A 175 -8.00 7.17 -3.43
C VAL A 175 -9.49 6.92 -3.63
N THR A 176 -9.85 5.69 -3.94
CA THR A 176 -11.23 5.23 -4.03
C THR A 176 -11.48 4.26 -2.88
N LEU A 177 -12.45 4.58 -2.03
CA LEU A 177 -12.94 3.72 -0.97
C LEU A 177 -14.23 3.06 -1.44
N ASN A 178 -14.35 1.75 -1.27
CA ASN A 178 -15.59 1.03 -1.57
C ASN A 178 -15.84 -0.07 -0.53
N GLY A 179 -17.08 -0.24 -0.12
CA GLY A 179 -17.43 -1.17 0.95
C GLY A 179 -18.76 -0.85 1.59
N ILE A 180 -18.97 -1.33 2.81
CA ILE A 180 -20.18 -1.11 3.62
C ILE A 180 -19.87 -0.33 4.89
#